data_AF-A0A7W1A9M3-F1
#
_entry.id   AF-A0A7W1A9M3-F1
#
_cell.length_a   1.000
_cell.length_b   1.000
_cell.length_c   1.000
_cell.angle_alpha   90.00
_cell.angle_beta   90.00
_cell.angle_gamma   90.00
#
_symmetry.space_group_name_H-M   'P 1'
#
loop_
_entity.id
_entity.type
_entity.pdbx_description
1 polymer ?
#
loop_
_entity_poly.entity_id
_entity_poly.type
_entity_poly.pdbx_seq_one_letter_code
_entity_poly.pdbx_strand_id
1 'polypeptide(L)'
;MKHIRTLLPALLILAALAGGLGASQTARGNAASPFLYPYNQSTSITFNINDVTQAWNEWKSAQITATNAGGGGRLRVMGGVNNSSSVSEGMAYGILFASIFDDQTTLDGLWLFTRDHLDAQGLMHWHIGNPGQLLGSGAATDGDVDMALGLINACVKVQKGVWPASPKGLNYCTIATTLINAIYTYEVDKAGSAPAGGLSNNPGGELLPGDQWNLPGEYPEGIVNLSYFSPAHFTVFGKFTNKNSEWAAVNARNYAITNLAQAKPGNCSKLVPNWNQYDGDPQVVSWQPQEYAWWSYDAARFAWRVAIDRTWYNTASSRETMNEIGGFFSSVGINNVQARYRLDGTSVDGYTSPFFIGNAAPAIWAAPSPIAVNCGAATASLKTTPQQAYNKLVATKDSPNSYYGNAWRLFGMVLMTGNFPNLYEMSLGSTPTATPAVPTATPIGPTPTRVPPTATPIGPTPTRVPPTATPTPGTGGACQVTYTVSNQWGNGFTADVAIKNTGAALNGWTLTWTFANGQQITNGWNGIATQSGASVSFRNESWNGSLGSGAATSVGFQATHTGVNAKPTAFKLNGATCSTQ
;
A
#
# COMPACT_ATOMS: atom_id res chain seq x y z
N MET A 1 -4.73 14.47 -69.24
CA MET A 1 -3.81 15.47 -68.67
C MET A 1 -4.38 15.89 -67.32
N LYS A 2 -3.78 15.42 -66.22
CA LYS A 2 -3.04 16.22 -65.19
C LYS A 2 -3.96 17.22 -64.45
N HIS A 3 -4.30 16.98 -63.17
CA HIS A 3 -3.60 17.49 -61.96
C HIS A 3 -3.76 19.03 -61.83
N ILE A 4 -4.05 19.70 -60.71
CA ILE A 4 -3.76 19.47 -59.28
C ILE A 4 -4.31 20.69 -58.45
N ARG A 5 -4.75 20.44 -57.19
CA ARG A 5 -4.61 21.24 -55.93
C ARG A 5 -5.33 22.59 -55.63
N THR A 6 -6.17 22.49 -54.59
CA THR A 6 -6.28 23.25 -53.30
C THR A 6 -6.42 24.77 -53.24
N LEU A 7 -7.38 25.27 -52.43
CA LEU A 7 -7.15 26.10 -51.22
C LEU A 7 -8.43 26.28 -50.36
N LEU A 8 -8.21 26.40 -49.04
CA LEU A 8 -9.14 26.46 -47.89
C LEU A 8 -10.17 27.62 -47.89
N PRO A 9 -11.13 27.61 -46.94
CA PRO A 9 -11.40 28.79 -46.14
C PRO A 9 -11.19 28.59 -44.63
N ALA A 10 -10.80 29.68 -43.99
CA ALA A 10 -10.36 29.83 -42.60
C ALA A 10 -11.48 29.66 -41.57
N LEU A 11 -11.12 29.05 -40.44
CA LEU A 11 -11.95 28.87 -39.25
C LEU A 11 -11.77 30.07 -38.31
N LEU A 12 -12.87 30.73 -37.94
CA LEU A 12 -12.88 31.82 -36.97
C LEU A 12 -12.73 31.26 -35.55
N ILE A 13 -11.72 31.73 -34.81
CA ILE A 13 -11.51 31.47 -33.39
C ILE A 13 -12.28 32.52 -32.59
N LEU A 14 -13.15 32.09 -31.66
CA LEU A 14 -13.57 32.92 -30.54
C LEU A 14 -13.22 32.22 -29.23
N ALA A 15 -12.24 32.78 -28.54
CA ALA A 15 -11.89 32.44 -27.16
C ALA A 15 -12.75 33.28 -26.21
N ALA A 16 -13.27 32.66 -25.14
CA ALA A 16 -13.72 33.36 -23.95
C ALA A 16 -13.23 32.59 -22.72
N LEU A 17 -12.36 33.26 -21.95
CA LEU A 17 -11.75 32.84 -20.70
C LEU A 17 -12.23 33.81 -19.61
N ALA A 18 -12.87 33.27 -18.58
CA ALA A 18 -13.03 33.78 -17.20
C ALA A 18 -14.21 32.97 -16.59
N GLY A 19 -14.20 32.40 -15.38
CA GLY A 19 -13.37 32.56 -14.21
C GLY A 19 -14.29 32.44 -12.98
N GLY A 20 -14.12 31.37 -12.19
CA GLY A 20 -14.48 31.28 -10.77
C GLY A 20 -15.97 31.17 -10.36
N LEU A 21 -16.35 30.04 -9.77
CA LEU A 21 -16.90 29.91 -8.40
C LEU A 21 -17.38 28.45 -8.19
N GLY A 22 -17.08 27.91 -7.01
CA GLY A 22 -17.25 26.51 -6.67
C GLY A 22 -18.69 26.03 -6.80
N ALA A 23 -18.89 24.99 -7.62
CA ALA A 23 -20.07 24.14 -7.51
C ALA A 23 -19.78 23.05 -6.47
N SER A 24 -20.16 23.32 -5.21
CA SER A 24 -20.53 22.22 -4.31
C SER A 24 -21.68 21.48 -4.97
N GLN A 25 -21.44 20.27 -5.49
CA GLN A 25 -22.51 19.51 -6.13
C GLN A 25 -23.51 19.05 -5.06
N THR A 26 -24.69 19.69 -5.07
CA THR A 26 -25.93 19.05 -4.66
C THR A 26 -26.13 17.77 -5.48
N ALA A 27 -26.50 16.67 -4.81
CA ALA A 27 -26.78 15.37 -5.40
C ALA A 27 -27.55 15.48 -6.72
N ARG A 28 -26.96 14.98 -7.82
CA ARG A 28 -27.66 14.87 -9.11
C ARG A 28 -28.81 13.86 -8.98
N GLY A 29 -29.97 14.25 -9.49
CA GLY A 29 -31.25 13.57 -9.32
C GLY A 29 -31.38 12.18 -9.97
N ASN A 30 -32.36 11.45 -9.42
CA ASN A 30 -32.93 10.18 -9.86
C ASN A 30 -32.97 9.95 -11.39
N ALA A 31 -32.13 9.04 -11.90
CA ALA A 31 -32.37 8.27 -13.15
C ALA A 31 -31.33 7.14 -13.37
N ALA A 32 -30.13 7.22 -12.79
CA ALA A 32 -29.13 6.16 -12.89
C ALA A 32 -29.36 5.09 -11.81
N SER A 33 -29.16 3.82 -12.17
CA SER A 33 -29.25 2.71 -11.22
C SER A 33 -28.27 2.90 -10.06
N PRO A 34 -28.64 2.60 -8.80
CA PRO A 34 -27.72 2.71 -7.67
C PRO A 34 -26.53 1.75 -7.77
N PHE A 35 -26.54 0.80 -8.70
CA PHE A 35 -25.44 -0.13 -8.96
C PHE A 35 -24.46 0.36 -10.04
N LEU A 36 -24.56 1.62 -10.47
CA LEU A 36 -23.62 2.26 -11.39
C LEU A 36 -22.87 3.38 -10.69
N TYR A 37 -21.61 3.56 -11.07
CA TYR A 37 -20.77 4.67 -10.72
C TYR A 37 -21.24 5.97 -11.40
N PRO A 38 -21.21 7.12 -10.71
CA PRO A 38 -20.78 7.27 -9.31
C PRO A 38 -21.90 6.89 -8.32
N TYR A 39 -21.55 6.10 -7.31
CA TYR A 39 -22.47 5.59 -6.30
C TYR A 39 -22.85 6.66 -5.27
N ASN A 40 -21.90 7.56 -4.95
CA ASN A 40 -22.07 8.69 -4.04
C ASN A 40 -22.82 8.34 -2.74
N GLN A 41 -22.43 7.25 -2.09
CA GLN A 41 -22.90 6.93 -0.75
C GLN A 41 -22.58 8.11 0.19
N SER A 42 -23.40 8.27 1.23
CA SER A 42 -23.20 9.35 2.21
C SER A 42 -21.79 9.32 2.78
N THR A 43 -21.14 10.48 2.80
CA THR A 43 -19.83 10.68 3.42
C THR A 43 -19.76 12.05 4.09
N SER A 44 -18.90 12.18 5.10
CA SER A 44 -18.67 13.41 5.87
C SER A 44 -17.73 14.41 5.19
N ILE A 45 -17.17 14.06 4.03
CA ILE A 45 -16.22 14.89 3.29
C ILE A 45 -16.85 15.48 2.03
N THR A 46 -16.40 16.69 1.67
CA THR A 46 -16.63 17.29 0.36
C THR A 46 -15.56 16.80 -0.60
N PHE A 47 -15.98 16.40 -1.80
CA PHE A 47 -15.10 15.89 -2.85
C PHE A 47 -15.59 16.25 -4.24
N ASN A 48 -14.70 16.14 -5.23
CA ASN A 48 -15.03 16.23 -6.63
C ASN A 48 -14.91 14.85 -7.28
N ILE A 49 -16.01 14.32 -7.79
CA ILE A 49 -16.03 12.99 -8.42
C ILE A 49 -15.07 12.88 -9.61
N ASN A 50 -14.81 14.00 -10.31
CA ASN A 50 -13.88 14.03 -11.43
C ASN A 50 -12.45 13.68 -11.01
N ASP A 51 -12.04 14.02 -9.79
CA ASP A 51 -10.69 13.67 -9.29
C ASP A 51 -10.55 12.16 -9.14
N VAL A 52 -11.63 11.49 -8.70
CA VAL A 52 -11.70 10.02 -8.54
C VAL A 52 -11.73 9.34 -9.91
N THR A 53 -12.57 9.84 -10.83
CA THR A 53 -12.65 9.32 -12.21
C THR A 53 -11.33 9.51 -12.96
N GLN A 54 -10.68 10.66 -12.81
CA GLN A 54 -9.39 10.94 -13.43
C GLN A 54 -8.31 10.01 -12.91
N ALA A 55 -8.25 9.78 -11.58
CA ALA A 55 -7.27 8.88 -10.99
C ALA A 55 -7.42 7.43 -11.49
N TRP A 56 -8.65 6.96 -11.71
CA TRP A 56 -8.90 5.67 -12.38
C TRP A 56 -8.39 5.66 -13.82
N ASN A 57 -8.76 6.66 -14.63
CA ASN A 57 -8.35 6.71 -16.03
C ASN A 57 -6.83 6.77 -16.18
N GLU A 58 -6.15 7.55 -15.34
CA GLU A 58 -4.69 7.64 -15.28
C GLU A 58 -4.08 6.27 -14.95
N TRP A 59 -4.51 5.64 -13.86
CA TRP A 59 -3.98 4.33 -13.44
C TRP A 59 -4.25 3.23 -14.48
N LYS A 60 -5.49 3.14 -14.99
CA LYS A 60 -5.87 2.21 -16.06
C LYS A 60 -4.96 2.35 -17.28
N SER A 61 -4.78 3.58 -17.76
CA SER A 61 -3.97 3.85 -18.95
C SER A 61 -2.49 3.49 -18.77
N ALA A 62 -1.97 3.63 -17.55
CA ALA A 62 -0.57 3.39 -17.25
C ALA A 62 -0.26 1.92 -16.97
N GLN A 63 -1.19 1.18 -16.34
CA GLN A 63 -0.91 -0.16 -15.83
C GLN A 63 -1.61 -1.27 -16.62
N ILE A 64 -2.76 -1.02 -17.25
CA ILE A 64 -3.52 -2.07 -17.94
C ILE A 64 -3.18 -2.11 -19.42
N THR A 65 -2.79 -3.28 -19.91
CA THR A 65 -2.43 -3.45 -21.33
C THR A 65 -2.90 -4.79 -21.91
N ALA A 66 -3.17 -4.79 -23.22
CA ALA A 66 -3.36 -6.00 -24.01
C ALA A 66 -2.03 -6.57 -24.54
N THR A 67 -0.96 -5.75 -24.51
CA THR A 67 0.36 -6.16 -24.96
C THR A 67 0.83 -7.36 -24.16
N ASN A 68 1.21 -8.43 -24.86
CA ASN A 68 1.77 -9.63 -24.25
C ASN A 68 0.86 -10.26 -23.17
N ALA A 69 -0.45 -10.11 -23.35
CA ALA A 69 -1.49 -10.72 -22.52
C ALA A 69 -2.06 -12.02 -23.12
N GLY A 70 -1.51 -12.53 -24.23
CA GLY A 70 -1.98 -13.76 -24.88
C GLY A 70 -3.13 -13.59 -25.89
N GLY A 71 -3.50 -12.35 -26.23
CA GLY A 71 -4.52 -12.07 -27.26
C GLY A 71 -5.94 -12.49 -26.86
N GLY A 72 -6.88 -12.45 -27.82
CA GLY A 72 -8.29 -12.83 -27.58
C GLY A 72 -9.10 -11.85 -26.71
N GLY A 73 -8.57 -10.65 -26.48
CA GLY A 73 -9.14 -9.64 -25.58
C GLY A 73 -8.70 -9.76 -24.13
N ARG A 74 -7.66 -10.57 -23.85
CA ARG A 74 -6.99 -10.59 -22.55
C ARG A 74 -6.30 -9.26 -22.27
N LEU A 75 -6.32 -8.88 -21.00
CA LEU A 75 -5.64 -7.73 -20.47
C LEU A 75 -4.84 -8.17 -19.24
N ARG A 76 -3.75 -7.48 -18.96
CA ARG A 76 -2.96 -7.68 -17.74
C ARG A 76 -2.60 -6.35 -17.12
N VAL A 77 -2.41 -6.36 -15.80
CA VAL A 77 -1.89 -5.22 -15.04
C VAL A 77 -0.38 -5.38 -14.93
N MET A 78 0.38 -4.41 -15.44
CA MET A 78 1.84 -4.37 -15.33
C MET A 78 2.25 -3.74 -13.99
N GLY A 79 3.29 -4.28 -13.35
CA GLY A 79 3.79 -3.77 -12.06
C GLY A 79 3.95 -4.87 -11.01
N GLY A 80 4.05 -4.44 -9.74
CA GLY A 80 4.29 -5.32 -8.59
C GLY A 80 5.79 -5.52 -8.35
N VAL A 81 6.36 -6.59 -8.93
CA VAL A 81 7.80 -6.90 -8.79
C VAL A 81 8.65 -5.98 -9.68
N ASN A 82 8.17 -5.69 -10.89
CA ASN A 82 8.82 -4.78 -11.83
C ASN A 82 7.80 -4.29 -12.88
N ASN A 83 8.20 -3.30 -13.69
CA ASN A 83 7.33 -2.68 -14.69
C ASN A 83 7.08 -3.57 -15.95
N SER A 84 7.62 -4.78 -15.99
CA SER A 84 7.50 -5.70 -17.11
C SER A 84 6.82 -7.03 -16.75
N SER A 85 6.29 -7.18 -15.54
CA SER A 85 5.58 -8.38 -15.08
C SER A 85 4.22 -8.01 -14.49
N SER A 86 3.44 -9.02 -14.13
CA SER A 86 2.16 -8.91 -13.43
C SER A 86 2.23 -9.74 -12.17
N VAL A 87 1.61 -9.24 -11.11
CA VAL A 87 1.35 -10.00 -9.89
C VAL A 87 -0.16 -10.20 -9.70
N SER A 88 -0.57 -11.28 -9.02
CA SER A 88 -1.99 -11.55 -8.75
C SER A 88 -2.65 -10.38 -8.01
N GLU A 89 -1.93 -9.74 -7.08
CA GLU A 89 -2.33 -8.49 -6.40
C GLU A 89 -2.76 -7.40 -7.40
N GLY A 90 -1.95 -7.13 -8.43
CA GLY A 90 -2.23 -6.09 -9.41
C GLY A 90 -3.39 -6.44 -10.32
N MET A 91 -3.51 -7.72 -10.69
CA MET A 91 -4.68 -8.23 -11.40
C MET A 91 -5.95 -8.02 -10.59
N ALA A 92 -5.88 -8.28 -9.28
CA ALA A 92 -6.97 -8.07 -8.35
C ALA A 92 -7.38 -6.61 -8.24
N TYR A 93 -6.41 -5.69 -8.13
CA TYR A 93 -6.68 -4.25 -8.12
C TYR A 93 -7.41 -3.81 -9.40
N GLY A 94 -6.94 -4.28 -10.56
CA GLY A 94 -7.57 -3.99 -11.83
C GLY A 94 -9.00 -4.52 -11.93
N ILE A 95 -9.25 -5.77 -11.51
CA ILE A 95 -10.58 -6.39 -11.51
C ILE A 95 -11.51 -5.65 -10.55
N LEU A 96 -11.05 -5.34 -9.35
CA LEU A 96 -11.83 -4.62 -8.35
C LEU A 96 -12.15 -3.20 -8.81
N PHE A 97 -11.18 -2.44 -9.33
CA PHE A 97 -11.45 -1.12 -9.90
C PHE A 97 -12.40 -1.18 -11.10
N ALA A 98 -12.18 -2.08 -12.06
CA ALA A 98 -13.07 -2.23 -13.21
C ALA A 98 -14.50 -2.56 -12.78
N SER A 99 -14.66 -3.36 -11.71
CA SER A 99 -15.97 -3.64 -11.12
C SER A 99 -16.62 -2.39 -10.50
N ILE A 100 -15.84 -1.48 -9.91
CA ILE A 100 -16.33 -0.24 -9.29
C ILE A 100 -16.65 0.82 -10.36
N PHE A 101 -15.81 1.00 -11.37
CA PHE A 101 -15.91 2.06 -12.39
C PHE A 101 -16.73 1.67 -13.63
N ASP A 102 -17.61 0.67 -13.52
CA ASP A 102 -18.49 0.22 -14.62
C ASP A 102 -17.78 -0.26 -15.90
N ASP A 103 -16.61 -0.87 -15.76
CA ASP A 103 -15.74 -1.23 -16.88
C ASP A 103 -15.71 -2.74 -17.13
N GLN A 104 -16.86 -3.28 -17.56
CA GLN A 104 -17.03 -4.72 -17.78
C GLN A 104 -16.02 -5.29 -18.79
N THR A 105 -15.67 -4.54 -19.83
CA THR A 105 -14.70 -5.00 -20.85
C THR A 105 -13.31 -5.18 -20.26
N THR A 106 -12.88 -4.26 -19.39
CA THR A 106 -11.59 -4.38 -18.71
C THR A 106 -11.59 -5.54 -17.73
N LEU A 107 -12.65 -5.69 -16.93
CA LEU A 107 -12.81 -6.81 -16.00
C LEU A 107 -12.73 -8.15 -16.72
N ASP A 108 -13.46 -8.31 -17.83
CA ASP A 108 -13.45 -9.54 -18.62
C ASP A 108 -12.06 -9.86 -19.14
N GLY A 109 -11.35 -8.87 -19.69
CA GLY A 109 -10.01 -9.05 -20.20
C GLY A 109 -9.01 -9.45 -19.12
N LEU A 110 -9.08 -8.82 -17.95
CA LEU A 110 -8.23 -9.15 -16.81
C LEU A 110 -8.52 -10.56 -16.29
N TRP A 111 -9.79 -10.94 -16.14
CA TRP A 111 -10.15 -12.28 -15.70
C TRP A 111 -9.72 -13.36 -16.69
N LEU A 112 -9.81 -13.11 -18.00
CA LEU A 112 -9.31 -14.07 -19.01
C LEU A 112 -7.80 -14.30 -18.87
N PHE A 113 -7.02 -13.27 -18.54
CA PHE A 113 -5.60 -13.45 -18.24
C PHE A 113 -5.39 -14.20 -16.94
N THR A 114 -6.08 -13.82 -15.86
CA THR A 114 -6.05 -14.53 -14.57
C THR A 114 -6.35 -16.02 -14.73
N ARG A 115 -7.42 -16.37 -15.46
CA ARG A 115 -7.86 -17.75 -15.67
C ARG A 115 -6.79 -18.61 -16.35
N ASP A 116 -5.99 -18.04 -17.24
CA ASP A 116 -4.91 -18.74 -17.92
C ASP A 116 -3.70 -19.03 -17.01
N HIS A 117 -3.66 -18.43 -15.82
CA HIS A 117 -2.55 -18.52 -14.87
C HIS A 117 -3.02 -18.97 -13.48
N LEU A 118 -4.14 -19.68 -13.41
CA LEU A 118 -4.55 -20.38 -12.19
C LEU A 118 -3.67 -21.60 -11.98
N ASP A 119 -3.34 -21.88 -10.72
CA ASP A 119 -2.70 -23.10 -10.28
C ASP A 119 -3.69 -24.29 -10.24
N ALA A 120 -3.23 -25.42 -9.70
CA ALA A 120 -4.04 -26.63 -9.57
C ALA A 120 -5.17 -26.50 -8.53
N GLN A 121 -5.07 -25.55 -7.60
CA GLN A 121 -6.06 -25.21 -6.59
C GLN A 121 -7.14 -24.25 -7.13
N GLY A 122 -6.92 -23.70 -8.32
CA GLY A 122 -7.82 -22.72 -8.95
C GLY A 122 -7.61 -21.30 -8.44
N LEU A 123 -6.45 -21.02 -7.85
CA LEU A 123 -6.01 -19.71 -7.36
C LEU A 123 -4.93 -19.15 -8.29
N MET A 124 -4.75 -17.83 -8.36
CA MET A 124 -3.85 -17.25 -9.36
C MET A 124 -2.38 -17.31 -8.91
N HIS A 125 -1.51 -17.87 -9.75
CA HIS A 125 -0.07 -17.77 -9.57
C HIS A 125 0.38 -16.33 -9.35
N TRP A 126 1.14 -16.09 -8.28
CA TRP A 126 1.37 -14.73 -7.78
C TRP A 126 2.27 -13.89 -8.69
N HIS A 127 3.13 -14.48 -9.54
CA HIS A 127 4.04 -13.72 -10.39
C HIS A 127 4.16 -14.25 -11.82
N ILE A 128 3.69 -13.45 -12.77
CA ILE A 128 3.67 -13.75 -14.20
C ILE A 128 4.54 -12.74 -14.96
N GLY A 129 5.61 -13.21 -15.58
CA GLY A 129 6.48 -12.41 -16.44
C GLY A 129 5.88 -12.11 -17.82
N ASN A 130 6.73 -11.75 -18.77
CA ASN A 130 6.32 -11.21 -20.06
C ASN A 130 7.06 -11.87 -21.24
N PRO A 131 6.35 -12.47 -22.22
CA PRO A 131 4.89 -12.61 -22.32
C PRO A 131 4.36 -13.87 -21.60
N GLY A 132 3.75 -13.71 -20.42
CA GLY A 132 2.97 -14.78 -19.77
C GLY A 132 3.79 -15.91 -19.10
N GLN A 133 5.11 -15.78 -19.01
CA GLN A 133 5.95 -16.81 -18.36
C GLN A 133 5.65 -16.89 -16.85
N LEU A 134 5.46 -18.08 -16.31
CA LEU A 134 5.35 -18.27 -14.86
C LEU A 134 6.71 -17.98 -14.20
N LEU A 135 6.76 -16.98 -13.33
CA LEU A 135 7.98 -16.59 -12.58
C LEU A 135 7.91 -16.93 -11.10
N GLY A 136 6.69 -16.98 -10.54
CA GLY A 136 6.43 -17.39 -9.17
C GLY A 136 5.17 -18.23 -9.11
N SER A 137 5.32 -19.47 -8.64
CA SER A 137 4.23 -20.43 -8.43
C SER A 137 3.55 -20.23 -7.08
N GLY A 138 2.37 -20.84 -6.91
CA GLY A 138 1.50 -20.64 -5.77
C GLY A 138 0.78 -19.29 -5.79
N ALA A 139 -0.28 -19.20 -5.01
CA ALA A 139 -1.16 -18.07 -4.88
C ALA A 139 -0.72 -17.06 -3.83
N ALA A 140 -1.30 -15.87 -3.89
CA ALA A 140 -1.17 -14.84 -2.86
C ALA A 140 -2.57 -14.36 -2.49
N THR A 141 -2.92 -14.57 -1.22
CA THR A 141 -4.32 -14.54 -0.76
C THR A 141 -4.98 -13.19 -0.87
N ASP A 142 -4.25 -12.09 -0.74
CA ASP A 142 -4.80 -10.76 -0.97
C ASP A 142 -5.26 -10.57 -2.43
N GLY A 143 -4.51 -11.09 -3.39
CA GLY A 143 -4.89 -11.10 -4.79
C GLY A 143 -6.20 -11.85 -5.03
N ASP A 144 -6.30 -13.08 -4.53
CA ASP A 144 -7.49 -13.90 -4.73
C ASP A 144 -8.73 -13.33 -4.02
N VAL A 145 -8.56 -12.79 -2.81
CA VAL A 145 -9.64 -12.11 -2.05
C VAL A 145 -10.16 -10.87 -2.78
N ASP A 146 -9.29 -10.00 -3.28
CA ASP A 146 -9.72 -8.77 -3.97
C ASP A 146 -10.36 -9.10 -5.34
N MET A 147 -9.88 -10.14 -6.04
CA MET A 147 -10.50 -10.65 -7.27
C MET A 147 -11.91 -11.19 -7.00
N ALA A 148 -12.08 -11.99 -5.95
CA ALA A 148 -13.37 -12.56 -5.58
C ALA A 148 -14.43 -11.47 -5.31
N LEU A 149 -14.07 -10.38 -4.61
CA LEU A 149 -14.99 -9.26 -4.44
C LEU A 149 -15.35 -8.59 -5.78
N GLY A 150 -14.36 -8.31 -6.64
CA GLY A 150 -14.63 -7.70 -7.95
C GLY A 150 -15.55 -8.56 -8.83
N LEU A 151 -15.45 -9.88 -8.73
CA LEU A 151 -16.33 -10.83 -9.42
C LEU A 151 -17.73 -10.89 -8.80
N ILE A 152 -17.86 -10.79 -7.46
CA ILE A 152 -19.17 -10.63 -6.80
C ILE A 152 -19.85 -9.36 -7.29
N ASN A 153 -19.13 -8.25 -7.35
CA ASN A 153 -19.64 -6.97 -7.86
C ASN A 153 -20.17 -7.14 -9.30
N ALA A 154 -19.41 -7.79 -10.19
CA ALA A 154 -19.85 -8.09 -11.54
C ALA A 154 -21.09 -9.03 -11.58
N CYS A 155 -21.11 -10.07 -10.75
CA CYS A 155 -22.26 -10.97 -10.60
C CYS A 155 -23.53 -10.21 -10.21
N VAL A 156 -23.45 -9.37 -9.17
CA VAL A 156 -24.56 -8.53 -8.70
C VAL A 156 -25.04 -7.61 -9.82
N LYS A 157 -24.12 -6.95 -10.52
CA LYS A 157 -24.48 -6.04 -11.62
C LYS A 157 -25.22 -6.73 -12.76
N VAL A 158 -24.83 -7.97 -13.10
CA VAL A 158 -25.57 -8.79 -14.07
C VAL A 158 -26.93 -9.21 -13.52
N GLN A 159 -27.00 -9.71 -12.29
CA GLN A 159 -28.26 -10.14 -11.65
C GLN A 159 -29.27 -9.00 -11.49
N LYS A 160 -28.80 -7.76 -11.27
CA LYS A 160 -29.61 -6.55 -11.17
C LYS A 160 -29.91 -5.92 -12.53
N GLY A 161 -29.43 -6.50 -13.64
CA GLY A 161 -29.70 -6.05 -15.00
C GLY A 161 -29.02 -4.73 -15.38
N VAL A 162 -28.00 -4.27 -14.64
CA VAL A 162 -27.25 -3.05 -15.01
C VAL A 162 -26.07 -3.34 -15.92
N TRP A 163 -25.48 -4.53 -15.80
CA TRP A 163 -24.53 -5.04 -16.78
C TRP A 163 -25.21 -6.14 -17.61
N PRO A 164 -24.95 -6.22 -18.93
CA PRO A 164 -25.33 -7.38 -19.70
C PRO A 164 -24.52 -8.61 -19.26
N ALA A 165 -24.95 -9.80 -19.67
CA ALA A 165 -24.09 -10.98 -19.56
C ALA A 165 -22.74 -10.74 -20.28
N SER A 166 -21.65 -11.31 -19.73
CA SER A 166 -20.32 -11.14 -20.31
C SER A 166 -20.30 -11.54 -21.79
N PRO A 167 -19.86 -10.67 -22.71
CA PRO A 167 -19.68 -11.03 -24.12
C PRO A 167 -18.56 -12.07 -24.33
N LYS A 168 -17.74 -12.34 -23.29
CA LYS A 168 -16.70 -13.38 -23.27
C LYS A 168 -17.19 -14.72 -22.71
N GLY A 169 -18.48 -14.85 -22.39
CA GLY A 169 -19.06 -16.06 -21.84
C GLY A 169 -18.71 -16.33 -20.37
N LEU A 170 -18.27 -15.31 -19.64
CA LEU A 170 -17.93 -15.42 -18.22
C LEU A 170 -19.21 -15.40 -17.37
N ASN A 171 -19.43 -16.46 -16.57
CA ASN A 171 -20.44 -16.47 -15.52
C ASN A 171 -19.81 -16.00 -14.22
N TYR A 172 -19.88 -14.69 -13.94
CA TYR A 172 -19.23 -14.08 -12.77
C TYR A 172 -19.67 -14.71 -11.45
N CYS A 173 -20.93 -15.11 -11.32
CA CYS A 173 -21.44 -15.70 -10.08
C CYS A 173 -20.82 -17.07 -9.82
N THR A 174 -20.75 -17.93 -10.84
CA THR A 174 -20.09 -19.23 -10.73
C THR A 174 -18.60 -19.06 -10.47
N ILE A 175 -17.95 -18.15 -11.18
CA ILE A 175 -16.52 -17.88 -11.02
C ILE A 175 -16.22 -17.40 -9.60
N ALA A 176 -16.97 -16.42 -9.08
CA ALA A 176 -16.83 -15.91 -7.73
C ALA A 176 -17.02 -17.03 -6.69
N THR A 177 -18.08 -17.83 -6.81
CA THR A 177 -18.33 -18.95 -5.88
C THR A 177 -17.19 -19.95 -5.88
N THR A 178 -16.66 -20.32 -7.05
CA THR A 178 -15.51 -21.23 -7.16
C THR A 178 -14.27 -20.65 -6.49
N LEU A 179 -13.94 -19.39 -6.79
CA LEU A 179 -12.77 -18.72 -6.22
C LEU A 179 -12.88 -18.58 -4.70
N ILE A 180 -14.02 -18.15 -4.17
CA ILE A 180 -14.26 -18.03 -2.71
C ILE A 180 -14.11 -19.39 -2.01
N ASN A 181 -14.62 -20.46 -2.63
CA ASN A 181 -14.46 -21.80 -2.08
C ASN A 181 -13.00 -22.28 -2.11
N ALA A 182 -12.24 -21.94 -3.15
CA ALA A 182 -10.81 -22.22 -3.22
C ALA A 182 -10.03 -21.47 -2.14
N ILE A 183 -10.26 -20.15 -1.99
CA ILE A 183 -9.66 -19.32 -0.92
C ILE A 183 -9.95 -19.95 0.44
N TYR A 184 -11.22 -20.27 0.73
CA TYR A 184 -11.55 -20.89 2.02
C TYR A 184 -10.85 -22.25 2.19
N THR A 185 -10.72 -23.05 1.15
CA THR A 185 -10.16 -24.40 1.25
C THR A 185 -8.66 -24.38 1.46
N TYR A 186 -7.94 -23.51 0.74
CA TYR A 186 -6.48 -23.57 0.61
C TYR A 186 -5.75 -22.40 1.25
N GLU A 187 -6.43 -21.28 1.52
CA GLU A 187 -5.81 -20.05 2.06
C GLU A 187 -6.34 -19.65 3.44
N VAL A 188 -7.22 -20.48 4.02
CA VAL A 188 -7.70 -20.32 5.39
C VAL A 188 -7.29 -21.54 6.20
N ASP A 189 -6.49 -21.31 7.23
CA ASP A 189 -6.03 -22.38 8.10
C ASP A 189 -7.19 -23.07 8.83
N LYS A 190 -7.01 -24.35 9.15
CA LYS A 190 -8.04 -25.21 9.74
C LYS A 190 -7.69 -25.55 11.18
N ALA A 191 -8.74 -25.71 11.98
CA ALA A 191 -8.58 -26.09 13.37
C ALA A 191 -7.78 -27.39 13.48
N GLY A 192 -6.78 -27.40 14.37
CA GLY A 192 -5.89 -28.55 14.56
C GLY A 192 -4.81 -28.74 13.49
N SER A 193 -4.73 -27.88 12.47
CA SER A 193 -3.54 -27.80 11.63
C SER A 193 -2.32 -27.35 12.45
N ALA A 194 -1.13 -27.84 12.12
CA ALA A 194 0.10 -27.22 12.61
C ALA A 194 0.39 -25.97 11.77
N PRO A 195 0.83 -24.84 12.36
CA PRO A 195 1.23 -24.58 13.75
C PRO A 195 0.18 -23.87 14.62
N ALA A 196 0.41 -23.84 15.93
CA ALA A 196 -0.43 -23.10 16.89
C ALA A 196 0.17 -21.75 17.34
N GLY A 197 1.46 -21.48 17.08
CA GLY A 197 2.05 -20.15 17.32
C GLY A 197 2.04 -19.66 18.75
N GLY A 198 2.75 -20.33 19.66
CA GLY A 198 2.78 -19.91 21.07
C GLY A 198 1.44 -20.02 21.81
N LEU A 199 0.36 -20.44 21.12
CA LEU A 199 -0.95 -20.70 21.69
C LEU A 199 -1.10 -22.17 22.10
N SER A 200 -2.02 -22.43 23.03
CA SER A 200 -2.31 -23.79 23.53
C SER A 200 -2.89 -24.74 22.46
N ASN A 201 -3.48 -24.19 21.40
CA ASN A 201 -4.12 -24.91 20.30
C ASN A 201 -4.26 -23.99 19.09
N ASN A 202 -4.25 -24.57 17.88
CA ASN A 202 -4.62 -23.85 16.66
C ASN A 202 -6.16 -23.89 16.50
N PRO A 203 -6.87 -22.77 16.72
CA PRO A 203 -8.32 -22.72 16.59
C PRO A 203 -8.80 -22.75 15.13
N GLY A 204 -7.92 -22.51 14.14
CA GLY A 204 -8.26 -22.34 12.74
C GLY A 204 -8.88 -20.97 12.44
N GLY A 205 -8.98 -20.65 11.15
CA GLY A 205 -9.53 -19.39 10.65
C GLY A 205 -8.48 -18.30 10.41
N GLU A 206 -7.20 -18.57 10.63
CA GLU A 206 -6.09 -17.71 10.22
C GLU A 206 -6.08 -17.57 8.70
N LEU A 207 -5.90 -16.34 8.22
CA LEU A 207 -5.73 -16.09 6.79
C LEU A 207 -4.28 -16.34 6.42
N LEU A 208 -4.03 -17.45 5.72
CA LEU A 208 -2.71 -17.78 5.23
C LEU A 208 -2.28 -16.75 4.18
N PRO A 209 -0.97 -16.57 3.93
CA PRO A 209 -0.54 -15.63 2.92
C PRO A 209 -0.65 -16.15 1.48
N GLY A 210 -0.92 -17.45 1.32
CA GLY A 210 -1.10 -18.14 0.04
C GLY A 210 -1.37 -19.63 0.26
N ASP A 211 -1.54 -20.38 -0.82
CA ASP A 211 -1.97 -21.79 -0.82
C ASP A 211 -0.83 -22.81 -0.63
N GLN A 212 0.44 -22.39 -0.75
CA GLN A 212 1.62 -23.28 -0.75
C GLN A 212 2.60 -23.02 0.40
N TRP A 213 2.14 -22.39 1.49
CA TRP A 213 3.03 -22.03 2.60
C TRP A 213 3.38 -23.22 3.50
N ASN A 214 4.68 -23.47 3.67
CA ASN A 214 5.20 -24.53 4.55
C ASN A 214 5.24 -24.05 6.01
N LEU A 215 4.08 -24.00 6.66
CA LEU A 215 3.99 -23.49 8.03
C LEU A 215 4.82 -24.32 9.03
N PRO A 216 4.73 -25.66 9.11
CA PRO A 216 5.46 -26.41 10.13
C PRO A 216 6.98 -26.35 9.98
N GLY A 217 7.48 -26.15 8.76
CA GLY A 217 8.91 -26.10 8.47
C GLY A 217 9.51 -24.70 8.59
N GLU A 218 8.92 -23.72 7.90
CA GLU A 218 9.50 -22.37 7.78
C GLU A 218 8.93 -21.38 8.80
N TYR A 219 7.71 -21.60 9.26
CA TYR A 219 6.98 -20.68 10.14
C TYR A 219 6.30 -21.45 11.28
N PRO A 220 7.06 -22.12 12.16
CA PRO A 220 6.50 -23.01 13.18
C PRO A 220 5.64 -22.30 14.23
N GLU A 221 5.64 -20.97 14.25
CA GLU A 221 4.74 -20.13 15.04
C GLU A 221 3.52 -19.60 14.25
N GLY A 222 3.36 -20.05 13.02
CA GLY A 222 2.36 -19.55 12.08
C GLY A 222 2.79 -18.25 11.43
N ILE A 223 2.18 -17.95 10.29
CA ILE A 223 2.41 -16.69 9.60
C ILE A 223 1.11 -16.20 8.97
N VAL A 224 0.79 -14.94 9.25
CA VAL A 224 -0.25 -14.18 8.57
C VAL A 224 0.29 -12.82 8.15
N ASN A 225 -0.32 -12.24 7.13
CA ASN A 225 -0.13 -10.84 6.78
C ASN A 225 -1.46 -10.13 7.06
N LEU A 226 -1.53 -9.33 8.13
CA LEU A 226 -2.77 -8.65 8.50
C LEU A 226 -3.21 -7.64 7.43
N SER A 227 -2.32 -7.23 6.53
CA SER A 227 -2.68 -6.45 5.37
C SER A 227 -3.51 -7.22 4.33
N TYR A 228 -3.73 -8.53 4.50
CA TYR A 228 -4.60 -9.35 3.64
C TYR A 228 -5.99 -9.53 4.27
N PHE A 229 -6.09 -9.34 5.58
CA PHE A 229 -7.33 -9.47 6.33
C PHE A 229 -8.38 -8.44 5.85
N SER A 230 -9.43 -8.94 5.21
CA SER A 230 -10.50 -8.14 4.58
C SER A 230 -11.87 -8.46 5.19
N PRO A 231 -12.16 -8.01 6.44
CA PRO A 231 -13.30 -8.52 7.20
C PRO A 231 -14.67 -8.28 6.55
N ALA A 232 -14.83 -7.15 5.87
CA ALA A 232 -16.05 -6.85 5.14
C ALA A 232 -16.24 -7.80 3.95
N HIS A 233 -15.17 -8.10 3.22
CA HIS A 233 -15.20 -9.01 2.08
C HIS A 233 -15.59 -10.42 2.54
N PHE A 234 -15.00 -10.88 3.65
CA PHE A 234 -15.30 -12.19 4.22
C PHE A 234 -16.77 -12.30 4.69
N THR A 235 -17.32 -11.23 5.25
CA THR A 235 -18.76 -11.18 5.56
C THR A 235 -19.61 -11.31 4.29
N VAL A 236 -19.24 -10.61 3.21
CA VAL A 236 -19.90 -10.76 1.90
C VAL A 236 -19.72 -12.19 1.35
N PHE A 237 -18.53 -12.79 1.46
CA PHE A 237 -18.26 -14.15 1.00
C PHE A 237 -19.15 -15.17 1.71
N GLY A 238 -19.28 -15.05 3.03
CA GLY A 238 -20.19 -15.87 3.82
C GLY A 238 -21.63 -15.77 3.35
N LYS A 239 -22.12 -14.55 3.07
CA LYS A 239 -23.49 -14.37 2.59
C LYS A 239 -23.67 -14.86 1.15
N PHE A 240 -22.70 -14.60 0.29
CA PHE A 240 -22.72 -14.96 -1.15
C PHE A 240 -22.70 -16.48 -1.35
N THR A 241 -21.94 -17.20 -0.52
CA THR A 241 -21.78 -18.66 -0.59
C THR A 241 -22.65 -19.43 0.40
N ASN A 242 -23.48 -18.73 1.19
CA ASN A 242 -24.27 -19.30 2.28
C ASN A 242 -23.42 -20.05 3.35
N LYS A 243 -22.24 -19.51 3.65
CA LYS A 243 -21.25 -20.02 4.60
C LYS A 243 -20.94 -18.99 5.69
N ASN A 244 -21.98 -18.32 6.19
CA ASN A 244 -21.86 -17.20 7.14
C ASN A 244 -21.03 -17.55 8.38
N SER A 245 -21.25 -18.72 8.98
CA SER A 245 -20.54 -19.15 10.19
C SER A 245 -19.06 -19.39 9.96
N GLU A 246 -18.70 -19.95 8.80
CA GLU A 246 -17.31 -20.24 8.41
C GLU A 246 -16.52 -18.94 8.29
N TRP A 247 -17.02 -17.99 7.50
CA TRP A 247 -16.34 -16.72 7.30
C TRP A 247 -16.41 -15.79 8.52
N ALA A 248 -17.45 -15.91 9.37
CA ALA A 248 -17.48 -15.24 10.66
C ALA A 248 -16.37 -15.74 11.60
N ALA A 249 -16.03 -17.03 11.56
CA ALA A 249 -14.90 -17.58 12.32
C ALA A 249 -13.56 -17.03 11.82
N VAL A 250 -13.38 -16.92 10.49
CA VAL A 250 -12.19 -16.27 9.88
C VAL A 250 -12.06 -14.82 10.35
N ASN A 251 -13.15 -14.06 10.33
CA ASN A 251 -13.16 -12.69 10.84
C ASN A 251 -12.78 -12.60 12.32
N ALA A 252 -13.43 -13.42 13.16
CA ALA A 252 -13.17 -13.44 14.59
C ALA A 252 -11.69 -13.77 14.88
N ARG A 253 -11.12 -14.74 14.16
CA ARG A 253 -9.74 -15.16 14.36
C ARG A 253 -8.74 -14.07 13.98
N ASN A 254 -8.90 -13.45 12.81
CA ASN A 254 -7.96 -12.43 12.35
C ASN A 254 -8.08 -11.10 13.13
N TYR A 255 -9.28 -10.76 13.63
CA TYR A 255 -9.41 -9.68 14.63
C TYR A 255 -8.75 -10.04 15.96
N ALA A 256 -8.79 -11.30 16.41
CA ALA A 256 -8.06 -11.72 17.61
C ALA A 256 -6.55 -11.56 17.44
N ILE A 257 -5.99 -11.95 16.29
CA ILE A 257 -4.56 -11.75 15.98
C ILE A 257 -4.21 -10.26 15.93
N THR A 258 -5.07 -9.44 15.32
CA THR A 258 -4.95 -7.97 15.31
C THR A 258 -4.83 -7.44 16.74
N ASN A 259 -5.76 -7.82 17.62
CA ASN A 259 -5.78 -7.36 19.01
C ASN A 259 -4.52 -7.78 19.75
N LEU A 260 -4.01 -8.99 19.52
CA LEU A 260 -2.76 -9.46 20.11
C LEU A 260 -1.56 -8.61 19.63
N ALA A 261 -1.46 -8.33 18.33
CA ALA A 261 -0.40 -7.52 17.75
C ALA A 261 -0.42 -6.07 18.27
N GLN A 262 -1.61 -5.47 18.35
CA GLN A 262 -1.81 -4.11 18.87
C GLN A 262 -1.63 -4.01 20.40
N ALA A 263 -1.74 -5.12 21.12
CA ALA A 263 -1.52 -5.19 22.56
C ALA A 263 -0.05 -5.46 22.95
N LYS A 264 0.85 -5.73 21.98
CA LYS A 264 2.24 -6.06 22.29
C LYS A 264 2.93 -4.95 23.10
N PRO A 265 3.73 -5.31 24.13
CA PRO A 265 4.49 -4.33 24.90
C PRO A 265 5.34 -3.43 24.01
N GLY A 266 5.31 -2.12 24.24
CA GLY A 266 6.02 -1.13 23.42
C GLY A 266 5.29 -0.69 22.15
N ASN A 267 4.22 -1.38 21.74
CA ASN A 267 3.37 -0.96 20.62
C ASN A 267 2.33 0.09 21.06
N CYS A 268 2.79 1.29 21.43
CA CYS A 268 1.88 2.38 21.78
C CYS A 268 1.14 2.96 20.56
N SER A 269 1.60 2.67 19.34
CA SER A 269 1.03 3.23 18.10
C SER A 269 -0.24 2.50 17.67
N LYS A 270 -0.43 1.27 18.18
CA LYS A 270 -1.50 0.36 17.78
C LYS A 270 -1.46 0.01 16.28
N LEU A 271 -0.32 0.21 15.64
CA LEU A 271 -0.10 -0.26 14.28
C LEU A 271 0.18 -1.76 14.30
N VAL A 272 -0.05 -2.40 13.15
CA VAL A 272 0.30 -3.80 12.92
C VAL A 272 1.58 -3.90 12.08
N PRO A 273 2.41 -4.94 12.28
CA PRO A 273 3.58 -5.19 11.44
C PRO A 273 3.19 -5.83 10.10
N ASN A 274 4.11 -5.83 9.13
CA ASN A 274 3.90 -6.47 7.81
C ASN A 274 3.51 -7.94 7.94
N TRP A 275 4.22 -8.68 8.79
CA TRP A 275 4.04 -10.12 8.97
C TRP A 275 3.91 -10.44 10.46
N ASN A 276 2.99 -11.33 10.79
CA ASN A 276 2.64 -11.68 12.16
C ASN A 276 2.65 -13.20 12.35
N GLN A 277 3.09 -13.65 13.52
CA GLN A 277 2.77 -14.95 14.04
C GLN A 277 1.31 -15.01 14.49
N TYR A 278 0.81 -16.21 14.78
CA TYR A 278 -0.59 -16.40 15.22
C TYR A 278 -0.89 -15.80 16.60
N ASP A 279 0.14 -15.49 17.41
CA ASP A 279 0.01 -14.78 18.67
C ASP A 279 0.23 -13.25 18.55
N GLY A 280 0.30 -12.74 17.32
CA GLY A 280 0.50 -11.32 17.01
C GLY A 280 1.93 -10.81 17.13
N ASP A 281 2.94 -11.65 17.41
CA ASP A 281 4.33 -11.21 17.34
C ASP A 281 4.76 -10.93 15.89
N PRO A 282 5.64 -9.95 15.64
CA PRO A 282 6.19 -9.75 14.31
C PRO A 282 6.97 -10.97 13.81
N GLN A 283 6.62 -11.47 12.62
CA GLN A 283 7.26 -12.63 12.01
C GLN A 283 8.32 -12.21 10.99
N VAL A 284 9.57 -12.66 11.14
CA VAL A 284 10.63 -12.38 10.16
C VAL A 284 10.39 -13.21 8.90
N VAL A 285 10.56 -12.58 7.74
CA VAL A 285 10.56 -13.23 6.42
C VAL A 285 11.84 -12.89 5.66
N SER A 286 12.36 -13.82 4.86
CA SER A 286 13.68 -13.71 4.24
C SER A 286 13.81 -12.58 3.21
N TRP A 287 12.70 -12.18 2.58
CA TRP A 287 12.65 -11.09 1.58
C TRP A 287 12.37 -9.70 2.19
N GLN A 288 12.04 -9.60 3.48
CA GLN A 288 11.87 -8.33 4.21
C GLN A 288 12.49 -8.38 5.62
N PRO A 289 13.78 -8.73 5.78
CA PRO A 289 14.37 -9.07 7.09
C PRO A 289 14.47 -7.87 8.04
N GLN A 290 14.36 -6.64 7.55
CA GLN A 290 14.49 -5.41 8.34
C GLN A 290 13.16 -4.74 8.65
N GLU A 291 12.15 -4.92 7.78
CA GLU A 291 10.86 -4.22 7.86
C GLU A 291 9.72 -5.07 8.40
N TYR A 292 9.99 -6.35 8.66
CA TYR A 292 8.97 -7.32 9.08
C TYR A 292 8.13 -6.84 10.27
N ALA A 293 8.75 -6.12 11.21
CA ALA A 293 8.13 -5.57 12.41
C ALA A 293 7.67 -4.12 12.28
N TRP A 294 7.49 -3.59 11.07
CA TRP A 294 7.11 -2.20 10.83
C TRP A 294 5.73 -2.11 10.20
N TRP A 295 5.06 -0.99 10.45
CA TRP A 295 4.00 -0.54 9.57
C TRP A 295 4.64 -0.07 8.26
N SER A 296 4.63 -0.91 7.22
CA SER A 296 5.33 -0.66 5.96
C SER A 296 4.45 -0.97 4.73
N TYR A 297 5.06 -1.27 3.59
CA TYR A 297 4.44 -1.44 2.28
C TYR A 297 3.40 -2.57 2.21
N ASP A 298 3.37 -3.48 3.18
CA ASP A 298 2.27 -4.42 3.37
C ASP A 298 1.27 -3.86 4.38
N ALA A 299 1.70 -3.74 5.65
CA ALA A 299 0.85 -3.47 6.81
C ALA A 299 -0.06 -2.24 6.67
N ALA A 300 0.35 -1.22 5.91
CA ALA A 300 -0.45 -0.02 5.75
C ALA A 300 -1.86 -0.31 5.21
N ARG A 301 -2.01 -1.30 4.33
CA ARG A 301 -3.29 -1.68 3.70
C ARG A 301 -4.32 -2.18 4.69
N PHE A 302 -3.87 -2.73 5.83
CA PHE A 302 -4.75 -3.21 6.89
C PHE A 302 -5.78 -2.15 7.30
N ALA A 303 -5.35 -0.90 7.42
CA ALA A 303 -6.23 0.17 7.87
C ALA A 303 -7.36 0.44 6.86
N TRP A 304 -7.06 0.43 5.56
CA TRP A 304 -8.08 0.58 4.52
C TRP A 304 -9.06 -0.60 4.50
N ARG A 305 -8.55 -1.84 4.65
CA ARG A 305 -9.39 -3.05 4.66
C ARG A 305 -10.38 -3.06 5.83
N VAL A 306 -9.94 -2.68 7.03
CA VAL A 306 -10.82 -2.57 8.20
C VAL A 306 -11.74 -1.36 8.11
N ALA A 307 -11.32 -0.26 7.47
CA ALA A 307 -12.19 0.88 7.20
C ALA A 307 -13.40 0.50 6.33
N ILE A 308 -13.26 -0.47 5.41
CA ILE A 308 -14.41 -1.01 4.68
C ILE A 308 -15.38 -1.69 5.64
N ASP A 309 -14.93 -2.56 6.54
CA ASP A 309 -15.80 -3.23 7.53
C ASP A 309 -16.50 -2.21 8.44
N ARG A 310 -15.76 -1.15 8.82
CA ARG A 310 -16.31 -0.03 9.57
C ARG A 310 -17.46 0.66 8.83
N THR A 311 -17.33 0.85 7.53
CA THR A 311 -18.35 1.55 6.71
C THR A 311 -19.52 0.67 6.33
N TRP A 312 -19.28 -0.59 5.98
CA TRP A 312 -20.30 -1.52 5.49
C TRP A 312 -21.10 -2.16 6.62
N TYR A 313 -20.43 -2.56 7.69
CA TYR A 313 -21.04 -3.32 8.78
C TYR A 313 -20.96 -2.64 10.13
N ASN A 314 -20.03 -1.69 10.30
CA ASN A 314 -19.84 -0.94 11.55
C ASN A 314 -19.75 -1.91 12.75
N THR A 315 -18.90 -2.92 12.64
CA THR A 315 -18.65 -3.88 13.72
C THR A 315 -17.98 -3.19 14.91
N ALA A 316 -18.05 -3.79 16.11
CA ALA A 316 -17.35 -3.26 17.28
C ALA A 316 -15.83 -3.25 17.08
N SER A 317 -15.27 -4.36 16.57
CA SER A 317 -13.85 -4.50 16.28
C SER A 317 -13.35 -3.48 15.26
N SER A 318 -14.08 -3.26 14.16
CA SER A 318 -13.67 -2.24 13.17
C SER A 318 -13.68 -0.83 13.75
N ARG A 319 -14.66 -0.48 14.61
CA ARG A 319 -14.66 0.83 15.30
C ARG A 319 -13.45 1.01 16.20
N GLU A 320 -13.14 0.00 17.00
CA GLU A 320 -12.02 0.02 17.93
C GLU A 320 -10.70 0.16 17.18
N THR A 321 -10.43 -0.72 16.22
CA THR A 321 -9.22 -0.67 15.38
C THR A 321 -9.08 0.66 14.64
N MET A 322 -10.16 1.21 14.07
CA MET A 322 -10.10 2.52 13.40
C MET A 322 -9.89 3.68 14.38
N ASN A 323 -10.46 3.65 15.58
CA ASN A 323 -10.18 4.66 16.60
C ASN A 323 -8.71 4.66 17.03
N GLU A 324 -8.10 3.48 17.15
CA GLU A 324 -6.69 3.35 17.49
C GLU A 324 -5.77 3.86 16.36
N ILE A 325 -5.88 3.30 15.16
CA ILE A 325 -5.01 3.66 14.03
C ILE A 325 -5.27 5.10 13.56
N GLY A 326 -6.55 5.48 13.44
CA GLY A 326 -6.94 6.84 13.07
C GLY A 326 -6.58 7.87 14.16
N GLY A 327 -6.65 7.48 15.43
CA GLY A 327 -6.17 8.29 16.56
C GLY A 327 -4.66 8.55 16.47
N PHE A 328 -3.87 7.52 16.19
CA PHE A 328 -2.43 7.66 15.94
C PHE A 328 -2.14 8.62 14.78
N PHE A 329 -2.68 8.38 13.59
CA PHE A 329 -2.37 9.22 12.42
C PHE A 329 -2.95 10.64 12.51
N SER A 330 -4.10 10.81 13.16
CA SER A 330 -4.62 12.16 13.45
C SER A 330 -3.71 12.91 14.43
N SER A 331 -3.09 12.20 15.38
CA SER A 331 -2.14 12.74 16.36
C SER A 331 -0.76 13.07 15.76
N VAL A 332 -0.29 12.29 14.79
CA VAL A 332 0.86 12.65 13.94
C VAL A 332 0.53 13.92 13.15
N GLY A 333 -0.68 13.95 12.59
CA GLY A 333 -1.18 14.96 11.68
C GLY A 333 -0.82 14.60 10.23
N ILE A 334 -1.79 14.58 9.32
CA ILE A 334 -1.64 14.01 7.97
C ILE A 334 -0.53 14.66 7.14
N ASN A 335 -0.21 15.95 7.38
CA ASN A 335 0.90 16.62 6.70
C ASN A 335 2.29 16.12 7.16
N ASN A 336 2.37 15.52 8.35
CA ASN A 336 3.58 14.94 8.91
C ASN A 336 3.64 13.42 8.73
N VAL A 337 2.63 12.82 8.09
CA VAL A 337 2.64 11.37 7.85
C VAL A 337 3.74 11.05 6.84
N GLN A 338 4.77 10.40 7.35
CA GLN A 338 5.91 9.87 6.62
C GLN A 338 5.67 8.43 6.17
N ALA A 339 6.57 7.94 5.33
CA ALA A 339 6.70 6.54 5.01
C ALA A 339 7.22 5.78 6.22
N ARG A 340 6.59 4.63 6.47
CA ARG A 340 6.96 3.61 7.46
C ARG A 340 7.10 4.07 8.92
N TYR A 341 6.58 3.24 9.81
CA TYR A 341 6.70 3.45 11.26
C TYR A 341 7.10 2.16 11.94
N ARG A 342 7.95 2.26 12.95
CA ARG A 342 8.09 1.18 13.94
C ARG A 342 6.82 1.10 14.78
N LEU A 343 6.60 -0.02 15.46
CA LEU A 343 5.40 -0.22 16.30
C LEU A 343 5.35 0.71 17.52
N ASP A 344 6.50 1.24 17.96
CA ASP A 344 6.56 2.31 18.96
C ASP A 344 6.17 3.70 18.41
N GLY A 345 5.67 3.76 17.17
CA GLY A 345 5.21 4.97 16.50
C GLY A 345 6.33 5.87 15.98
N THR A 346 7.60 5.50 16.15
CA THR A 346 8.71 6.28 15.59
C THR A 346 8.72 6.14 14.06
N SER A 347 8.81 7.27 13.36
CA SER A 347 8.94 7.21 11.90
C SER A 347 10.34 6.74 11.52
N VAL A 348 10.39 5.92 10.47
CA VAL A 348 11.65 5.41 9.91
C VAL A 348 12.19 6.35 8.83
N ASP A 349 11.32 7.03 8.08
CA ASP A 349 11.70 7.80 6.90
C ASP A 349 11.45 9.30 7.02
N GLY A 350 12.19 10.07 6.22
CA GLY A 350 11.99 11.51 6.07
C GLY A 350 11.02 11.93 4.95
N TYR A 351 10.42 10.99 4.22
CA TYR A 351 9.59 11.29 3.04
C TYR A 351 8.14 10.80 3.20
N THR A 352 7.24 11.26 2.34
CA THR A 352 5.84 10.81 2.28
C THR A 352 5.56 10.21 0.90
N SER A 353 4.62 9.27 0.79
CA SER A 353 4.22 8.67 -0.50
C SER A 353 2.70 8.54 -0.61
N PRO A 354 2.13 8.48 -1.83
CA PRO A 354 0.69 8.29 -1.99
C PRO A 354 0.18 6.98 -1.39
N PHE A 355 1.01 5.94 -1.31
CA PHE A 355 0.64 4.67 -0.67
C PHE A 355 0.35 4.87 0.82
N PHE A 356 1.25 5.51 1.56
CA PHE A 356 1.08 5.69 3.00
C PHE A 356 -0.02 6.70 3.33
N ILE A 357 -0.12 7.80 2.57
CA ILE A 357 -1.25 8.73 2.70
C ILE A 357 -2.58 8.05 2.32
N GLY A 358 -2.57 7.22 1.27
CA GLY A 358 -3.68 6.40 0.80
C GLY A 358 -4.28 5.47 1.84
N ASN A 359 -3.49 5.11 2.86
CA ASN A 359 -3.91 4.23 3.95
C ASN A 359 -4.14 4.97 5.28
N ALA A 360 -3.35 6.00 5.57
CA ALA A 360 -3.54 6.82 6.77
C ALA A 360 -4.79 7.72 6.69
N ALA A 361 -5.09 8.29 5.50
CA ALA A 361 -6.24 9.17 5.35
C ALA A 361 -7.59 8.45 5.55
N PRO A 362 -7.84 7.25 4.97
CA PRO A 362 -9.03 6.47 5.29
C PRO A 362 -9.13 6.08 6.75
N ALA A 363 -8.01 5.76 7.42
CA ALA A 363 -8.02 5.43 8.85
C ALA A 363 -8.51 6.61 9.71
N ILE A 364 -8.03 7.82 9.42
CA ILE A 364 -8.50 9.06 10.09
C ILE A 364 -10.00 9.28 9.83
N TRP A 365 -10.45 9.09 8.59
CA TRP A 365 -11.85 9.30 8.23
C TRP A 365 -12.79 8.26 8.82
N ALA A 366 -12.35 7.00 8.92
CA ALA A 366 -13.15 5.90 9.43
C ALA A 366 -13.19 5.84 10.97
N ALA A 367 -12.36 6.60 11.68
CA ALA A 367 -12.34 6.66 13.14
C ALA A 367 -13.53 7.47 13.70
N PRO A 368 -14.58 6.84 14.27
CA PRO A 368 -15.73 7.59 14.78
C PRO A 368 -15.47 8.39 16.05
N SER A 369 -14.49 7.99 16.86
CA SER A 369 -14.20 8.57 18.17
C SER A 369 -12.72 8.38 18.51
N PRO A 370 -11.80 8.94 17.70
CA PRO A 370 -10.36 8.81 17.95
C PRO A 370 -9.97 9.49 19.27
N ILE A 371 -8.99 8.92 19.96
CA ILE A 371 -8.37 9.52 21.14
C ILE A 371 -6.96 9.94 20.75
N ALA A 372 -6.51 11.09 21.28
CA ALA A 372 -5.15 11.56 21.03
C ALA A 372 -4.11 10.61 21.63
N VAL A 373 -3.03 10.35 20.89
CA VAL A 373 -1.97 9.40 21.26
C VAL A 373 -0.64 10.14 21.38
N ASN A 374 0.09 9.91 22.47
CA ASN A 374 1.49 10.34 22.61
C ASN A 374 2.42 9.14 22.42
N CYS A 375 2.92 8.93 21.21
CA CYS A 375 3.67 7.74 20.85
C CYS A 375 4.53 8.01 19.61
N GLY A 376 5.85 7.95 19.75
CA GLY A 376 6.79 8.21 18.66
C GLY A 376 6.52 9.55 17.96
N ALA A 377 6.11 9.51 16.69
CA ALA A 377 5.77 10.70 15.90
C ALA A 377 4.40 11.32 16.25
N ALA A 378 3.52 10.60 16.95
CA ALA A 378 2.22 11.08 17.37
C ALA A 378 2.33 11.98 18.62
N THR A 379 1.65 13.12 18.58
CA THR A 379 1.59 14.06 19.72
C THR A 379 0.28 13.93 20.48
N ALA A 380 0.25 14.28 21.76
CA ALA A 380 -0.92 14.22 22.65
C ALA A 380 -2.13 15.12 22.29
N SER A 381 -2.34 15.43 21.01
CA SER A 381 -3.47 16.20 20.45
C SER A 381 -3.84 15.68 19.07
N LEU A 382 -5.14 15.57 18.76
CA LEU A 382 -5.63 15.31 17.41
C LEU A 382 -5.44 16.55 16.53
N LYS A 383 -4.70 16.43 15.43
CA LYS A 383 -4.33 17.55 14.54
C LYS A 383 -5.07 17.58 13.22
N THR A 384 -5.70 16.46 12.83
CA THR A 384 -6.25 16.30 11.48
C THR A 384 -7.72 15.91 11.50
N THR A 385 -8.52 16.68 10.76
CA THR A 385 -9.91 16.34 10.43
C THR A 385 -9.99 15.39 9.23
N PRO A 386 -11.08 14.61 9.08
CA PRO A 386 -11.30 13.78 7.89
C PRO A 386 -11.20 14.54 6.57
N GLN A 387 -11.70 15.79 6.51
CA GLN A 387 -11.61 16.62 5.32
C GLN A 387 -10.15 16.98 4.97
N GLN A 388 -9.33 17.35 5.95
CA GLN A 388 -7.91 17.64 5.72
C GLN A 388 -7.15 16.40 5.26
N ALA A 389 -7.46 15.24 5.83
CA ALA A 389 -6.92 13.96 5.40
C ALA A 389 -7.24 13.67 3.93
N TYR A 390 -8.49 13.86 3.52
CA TYR A 390 -8.89 13.68 2.12
C TYR A 390 -8.19 14.68 1.18
N ASN A 391 -8.12 15.96 1.56
CA ASN A 391 -7.44 16.96 0.75
C ASN A 391 -5.96 16.60 0.52
N LYS A 392 -5.28 16.10 1.56
CA LYS A 392 -3.88 15.64 1.46
C LYS A 392 -3.76 14.40 0.57
N LEU A 393 -4.71 13.47 0.65
CA LEU A 393 -4.77 12.29 -0.24
C LEU A 393 -4.88 12.70 -1.71
N VAL A 394 -5.80 13.61 -2.03
CA VAL A 394 -5.98 14.10 -3.40
C VAL A 394 -4.71 14.81 -3.90
N ALA A 395 -4.05 15.60 -3.05
CA ALA A 395 -2.85 16.35 -3.42
C ALA A 395 -1.58 15.48 -3.58
N THR A 396 -1.51 14.32 -2.94
CA THR A 396 -0.29 13.48 -2.92
C THR A 396 -0.32 12.51 -4.10
N LYS A 397 0.38 12.82 -5.19
CA LYS A 397 0.52 11.98 -6.38
C LYS A 397 1.96 11.53 -6.58
N ASP A 398 2.17 10.38 -7.22
CA ASP A 398 3.48 9.90 -7.67
C ASP A 398 3.55 9.97 -9.20
N SER A 399 4.68 9.55 -9.79
CA SER A 399 4.83 9.41 -11.23
C SER A 399 3.64 8.61 -11.82
N PRO A 400 3.13 8.96 -13.02
CA PRO A 400 1.95 8.29 -13.59
C PRO A 400 2.08 6.76 -13.72
N ASN A 401 3.30 6.28 -13.94
CA ASN A 401 3.67 4.88 -14.03
C ASN A 401 3.95 4.19 -12.67
N SER A 402 3.78 4.89 -11.55
CA SER A 402 3.82 4.28 -10.21
C SER A 402 2.60 3.38 -10.02
N TYR A 403 2.82 2.07 -10.16
CA TYR A 403 1.80 1.04 -10.01
C TYR A 403 1.12 1.10 -8.63
N TYR A 404 1.92 0.98 -7.57
CA TYR A 404 1.43 0.69 -6.22
C TYR A 404 0.90 1.94 -5.51
N GLY A 405 1.66 3.03 -5.55
CA GLY A 405 1.29 4.29 -4.89
C GLY A 405 -0.01 4.87 -5.44
N ASN A 406 -0.16 4.90 -6.77
CA ASN A 406 -1.36 5.45 -7.39
C ASN A 406 -2.59 4.54 -7.24
N ALA A 407 -2.41 3.21 -7.19
CA ALA A 407 -3.50 2.29 -6.87
C ALA A 407 -4.05 2.57 -5.46
N TRP A 408 -3.19 2.64 -4.45
CA TRP A 408 -3.61 2.84 -3.06
C TRP A 408 -4.14 4.25 -2.78
N ARG A 409 -3.65 5.25 -3.53
CA ARG A 409 -4.29 6.56 -3.58
C ARG A 409 -5.73 6.45 -4.07
N LEU A 410 -5.96 5.73 -5.18
CA LEU A 410 -7.29 5.54 -5.75
C LEU A 410 -8.21 4.77 -4.79
N PHE A 411 -7.72 3.71 -4.15
CA PHE A 411 -8.45 2.97 -3.12
C PHE A 411 -8.92 3.86 -1.96
N GLY A 412 -8.03 4.71 -1.43
CA GLY A 412 -8.41 5.69 -0.42
C GLY A 412 -9.48 6.67 -0.91
N MET A 413 -9.37 7.13 -2.15
CA MET A 413 -10.33 8.06 -2.75
C MET A 413 -11.71 7.45 -2.93
N VAL A 414 -11.81 6.25 -3.52
CA VAL A 414 -13.13 5.60 -3.73
C VAL A 414 -13.82 5.29 -2.40
N LEU A 415 -13.07 4.89 -1.37
CA LEU A 415 -13.64 4.59 -0.06
C LEU A 415 -14.17 5.87 0.63
N MET A 416 -13.32 6.89 0.79
CA MET A 416 -13.69 8.10 1.54
C MET A 416 -14.80 8.91 0.86
N THR A 417 -14.93 8.81 -0.47
CA THR A 417 -15.97 9.53 -1.24
C THR A 417 -17.30 8.79 -1.32
N GLY A 418 -17.43 7.63 -0.67
CA GLY A 418 -18.65 6.82 -0.75
C GLY A 418 -18.84 6.16 -2.13
N ASN A 419 -17.76 5.92 -2.88
CA ASN A 419 -17.78 5.26 -4.18
C ASN A 419 -17.22 3.83 -4.14
N PHE A 420 -17.11 3.25 -2.93
CA PHE A 420 -16.82 1.83 -2.70
C PHE A 420 -17.92 1.19 -1.83
N PRO A 421 -19.16 1.09 -2.32
CA PRO A 421 -20.27 0.54 -1.54
C PRO A 421 -20.25 -0.98 -1.46
N ASN A 422 -20.99 -1.54 -0.50
CA ASN A 422 -21.33 -2.96 -0.47
C ASN A 422 -22.38 -3.28 -1.55
N LEU A 423 -21.95 -3.56 -2.78
CA LEU A 423 -22.88 -3.84 -3.88
C LEU A 423 -23.77 -5.06 -3.61
N TYR A 424 -23.29 -6.06 -2.89
CA TYR A 424 -24.04 -7.30 -2.62
C TYR A 424 -25.31 -7.04 -1.79
N GLU A 425 -25.25 -6.12 -0.83
CA GLU A 425 -26.39 -5.80 0.05
C GLU A 425 -27.16 -4.55 -0.37
N MET A 426 -26.71 -3.86 -1.42
CA MET A 426 -27.48 -2.76 -2.00
C MET A 426 -28.79 -3.26 -2.61
N SER A 427 -29.85 -2.48 -2.45
CA SER A 427 -31.19 -2.75 -2.97
C SER A 427 -31.57 -1.77 -4.09
N LEU A 428 -32.41 -2.24 -5.02
CA LEU A 428 -33.00 -1.41 -6.08
C LEU A 428 -33.89 -0.32 -5.45
N GLY A 429 -33.82 0.91 -5.99
CA GLY A 429 -34.67 2.03 -5.56
C GLY A 429 -34.38 2.57 -4.15
N SER A 430 -33.37 2.04 -3.46
CA SER A 430 -32.89 2.59 -2.20
C SER A 430 -31.77 3.57 -2.51
N THR A 431 -32.05 4.87 -2.39
CA THR A 431 -30.98 5.79 -2.00
C THR A 431 -30.39 5.21 -0.73
N PRO A 432 -29.07 5.04 -0.62
CA PRO A 432 -28.48 4.48 0.57
C PRO A 432 -28.95 5.25 1.79
N THR A 433 -29.65 4.55 2.68
CA THR A 433 -29.93 5.08 4.00
C THR A 433 -28.59 5.43 4.61
N ALA A 434 -28.41 6.69 5.01
CA ALA A 434 -27.21 7.13 5.70
C ALA A 434 -26.81 6.07 6.72
N THR A 435 -25.54 5.65 6.70
CA THR A 435 -24.91 5.01 7.85
C THR A 435 -25.37 5.80 9.09
N PRO A 436 -25.78 5.15 10.20
CA PRO A 436 -26.32 5.86 11.35
C PRO A 436 -25.43 7.06 11.64
N ALA A 437 -26.04 8.25 11.67
CA ALA A 437 -25.32 9.48 11.92
C ALA A 437 -24.36 9.26 13.09
N VAL A 438 -23.10 9.64 12.91
CA VAL A 438 -22.14 9.72 14.02
C VAL A 438 -22.88 10.47 15.14
N PRO A 439 -23.04 9.89 16.34
CA PRO A 439 -23.71 10.60 17.41
C PRO A 439 -23.01 11.93 17.57
N THR A 440 -23.75 13.02 17.36
CA THR A 440 -23.27 14.35 17.67
C THR A 440 -22.84 14.32 19.12
N ALA A 441 -21.60 14.68 19.41
CA ALA A 441 -21.07 14.70 20.76
C ALA A 441 -22.02 15.51 21.65
N THR A 442 -22.77 14.83 22.51
CA THR A 442 -23.48 15.47 23.60
C THR A 442 -22.40 16.15 24.47
N PRO A 443 -22.51 17.44 24.80
CA PRO A 443 -21.56 18.09 25.70
C PRO A 443 -21.52 17.31 27.01
N ILE A 444 -20.36 16.73 27.33
CA ILE A 444 -20.13 16.11 28.63
C ILE A 444 -20.10 17.26 29.64
N GLY A 445 -21.06 17.26 30.58
CA GLY A 445 -21.05 18.19 31.72
C GLY A 445 -19.77 18.04 32.55
N PRO A 446 -19.38 19.06 33.34
CA PRO A 446 -18.11 19.05 34.06
C PRO A 446 -18.08 17.94 35.11
N THR A 447 -17.21 16.94 34.91
CA THR A 447 -16.89 15.90 35.90
C THR A 447 -15.72 16.39 36.77
N PRO A 448 -15.70 16.10 38.10
CA PRO A 448 -14.98 16.90 39.08
C PRO A 448 -13.46 16.74 39.01
N THR A 449 -12.78 17.85 39.21
CA THR A 449 -11.33 18.01 39.26
C THR A 449 -10.72 17.15 40.37
N ARG A 450 -9.88 16.17 40.01
CA ARG A 450 -9.05 15.44 40.96
C ARG A 450 -7.80 16.27 41.26
N VAL A 451 -7.66 16.68 42.52
CA VAL A 451 -6.50 17.44 43.02
C VAL A 451 -5.28 16.51 43.15
N PRO A 452 -4.11 16.82 42.56
CA PRO A 452 -2.87 16.08 42.80
C PRO A 452 -2.26 16.41 44.18
N PRO A 453 -1.54 15.48 44.84
CA PRO A 453 -0.92 15.76 46.13
C PRO A 453 0.27 16.72 46.00
N THR A 454 0.37 17.61 46.99
CA THR A 454 1.38 18.66 47.19
C THR A 454 2.81 18.11 47.20
N ALA A 455 3.68 18.64 46.33
CA ALA A 455 5.12 18.44 46.40
C ALA A 455 5.80 19.57 47.22
N THR A 456 6.68 19.17 48.13
CA THR A 456 7.49 20.01 49.03
C THR A 456 8.59 20.78 48.26
N PRO A 457 9.02 21.98 48.69
CA PRO A 457 9.99 22.80 47.93
C PRO A 457 11.42 22.28 48.07
N ILE A 458 12.16 22.18 46.96
CA ILE A 458 13.62 21.99 46.93
C ILE A 458 14.25 23.31 46.46
N GLY A 459 15.26 23.79 47.20
CA GLY A 459 15.95 25.07 46.99
C GLY A 459 16.85 25.15 45.73
N PRO A 460 17.41 26.34 45.44
CA PRO A 460 18.10 26.61 44.18
C PRO A 460 19.53 26.06 44.17
N THR A 461 19.89 25.35 43.10
CA THR A 461 21.26 24.86 42.81
C THR A 461 21.70 25.43 41.44
N PRO A 462 22.97 25.86 41.25
CA PRO A 462 23.35 26.86 40.27
C PRO A 462 23.50 26.33 38.83
N THR A 463 23.28 27.22 37.87
CA THR A 463 23.38 26.99 36.43
C THR A 463 24.85 26.87 35.99
N ARG A 464 25.23 25.74 35.37
CA ARG A 464 26.52 25.57 34.68
C ARG A 464 26.30 25.63 33.17
N VAL A 465 26.98 26.57 32.52
CA VAL A 465 26.98 26.76 31.05
C VAL A 465 27.81 25.64 30.38
N PRO A 466 27.34 24.99 29.30
CA PRO A 466 28.15 24.05 28.51
C PRO A 466 29.15 24.79 27.59
N PRO A 467 30.38 24.28 27.39
CA PRO A 467 31.34 24.89 26.49
C PRO A 467 30.99 24.59 25.02
N THR A 468 31.17 25.60 24.17
CA THR A 468 31.16 25.50 22.71
C THR A 468 32.39 24.74 22.23
N ALA A 469 32.20 23.65 21.48
CA ALA A 469 33.29 22.94 20.82
C ALA A 469 33.58 23.56 19.45
N THR A 470 34.81 24.04 19.28
CA THR A 470 35.40 24.45 18.00
C THR A 470 35.86 23.21 17.23
N PRO A 471 35.57 23.04 15.93
CA PRO A 471 36.06 21.89 15.16
C PRO A 471 37.55 22.04 14.84
N THR A 472 38.33 21.02 15.23
CA THR A 472 39.74 20.82 14.82
C THR A 472 39.77 20.00 13.51
N PRO A 473 40.60 20.34 12.50
CA PRO A 473 40.73 19.54 11.29
C PRO A 473 41.53 18.26 11.56
N GLY A 474 40.88 17.10 11.45
CA GLY A 474 41.52 15.79 11.45
C GLY A 474 41.49 15.17 10.06
N THR A 475 42.66 14.92 9.47
CA THR A 475 42.84 14.18 8.22
C THR A 475 42.51 12.70 8.42
N GLY A 476 41.28 12.32 8.08
CA GLY A 476 40.77 10.95 7.99
C GLY A 476 39.46 10.98 7.19
N GLY A 477 39.27 10.03 6.27
CA GLY A 477 38.30 10.08 5.17
C GLY A 477 36.91 10.65 5.50
N ALA A 478 36.46 11.64 4.73
CA ALA A 478 35.22 12.40 4.92
C ALA A 478 33.93 11.60 4.64
N CYS A 479 34.04 10.29 4.48
CA CYS A 479 32.92 9.38 4.25
C CYS A 479 33.28 7.95 4.65
N GLN A 480 32.26 7.17 4.94
CA GLN A 480 32.33 5.72 5.10
C GLN A 480 31.43 5.06 4.05
N VAL A 481 31.91 4.01 3.41
CA VAL A 481 31.19 3.27 2.38
C VAL A 481 31.11 1.79 2.72
N THR A 482 29.93 1.20 2.57
CA THR A 482 29.72 -0.25 2.67
C THR A 482 29.21 -0.75 1.33
N TYR A 483 29.91 -1.73 0.75
CA TYR A 483 29.56 -2.33 -0.53
C TYR A 483 29.09 -3.78 -0.32
N THR A 484 27.82 -4.03 -0.64
CA THR A 484 27.17 -5.32 -0.46
C THR A 484 26.72 -5.87 -1.80
N VAL A 485 27.19 -7.06 -2.17
CA VAL A 485 26.57 -7.82 -3.28
C VAL A 485 25.34 -8.48 -2.70
N SER A 486 24.16 -7.94 -3.03
CA SER A 486 22.86 -8.37 -2.49
C SER A 486 22.36 -9.67 -3.13
N ASN A 487 22.69 -9.88 -4.41
CA ASN A 487 22.38 -11.11 -5.14
C ASN A 487 23.37 -11.30 -6.29
N GLN A 488 23.72 -12.54 -6.65
CA GLN A 488 24.59 -12.86 -7.78
C GLN A 488 24.13 -14.15 -8.49
N TRP A 489 24.08 -14.12 -9.82
CA TRP A 489 23.63 -15.24 -10.66
C TRP A 489 24.42 -15.29 -11.97
N GLY A 490 24.97 -16.46 -12.31
CA GLY A 490 25.77 -16.60 -13.54
C GLY A 490 26.83 -15.51 -13.67
N ASN A 491 26.70 -14.67 -14.70
CA ASN A 491 27.56 -13.51 -14.96
C ASN A 491 26.94 -12.16 -14.55
N GLY A 492 25.86 -12.16 -13.76
CA GLY A 492 25.11 -10.98 -13.31
C GLY A 492 25.03 -10.87 -11.79
N PHE A 493 24.90 -9.66 -11.27
CA PHE A 493 24.73 -9.41 -9.84
C PHE A 493 24.00 -8.09 -9.58
N THR A 494 23.40 -7.98 -8.40
CA THR A 494 23.00 -6.70 -7.81
C THR A 494 23.89 -6.36 -6.63
N ALA A 495 24.19 -5.07 -6.48
CA ALA A 495 24.91 -4.56 -5.33
C ALA A 495 24.32 -3.25 -4.82
N ASP A 496 24.38 -3.08 -3.50
CA ASP A 496 24.02 -1.87 -2.78
C ASP A 496 25.29 -1.22 -2.21
N VAL A 497 25.37 0.09 -2.34
CA VAL A 497 26.48 0.91 -1.85
C VAL A 497 25.92 1.95 -0.88
N ALA A 498 26.10 1.71 0.41
CA ALA A 498 25.74 2.66 1.45
C ALA A 498 26.87 3.69 1.60
N ILE A 499 26.49 4.97 1.69
CA ILE A 499 27.39 6.12 1.81
C ILE A 499 27.00 6.88 3.07
N LYS A 500 27.89 6.93 4.06
CA LYS A 500 27.74 7.79 5.24
C LYS A 500 28.70 8.96 5.14
N ASN A 501 28.20 10.18 5.17
CA ASN A 501 29.04 11.38 5.23
C ASN A 501 29.55 11.55 6.66
N THR A 502 30.87 11.55 6.85
CA THR A 502 31.51 11.82 8.15
C THR A 502 32.21 13.17 8.19
N GLY A 503 32.18 13.91 7.07
CA GLY A 503 32.69 15.28 6.96
C GLY A 503 31.59 16.33 6.96
N ALA A 504 31.90 17.52 6.45
CA ALA A 504 30.95 18.63 6.35
C ALA A 504 29.72 18.28 5.49
N ALA A 505 28.59 18.94 5.75
CA ALA A 505 27.37 18.76 4.97
C ALA A 505 27.60 19.03 3.48
N LEU A 506 27.06 18.17 2.63
CA LEU A 506 27.17 18.25 1.17
C LEU A 506 25.84 18.69 0.55
N ASN A 507 25.92 19.53 -0.48
CA ASN A 507 24.80 19.95 -1.33
C ASN A 507 25.08 19.49 -2.76
N GLY A 508 24.95 18.18 -2.96
CA GLY A 508 25.39 17.44 -4.14
C GLY A 508 26.51 16.48 -3.77
N TRP A 509 26.38 15.22 -4.19
CA TRP A 509 27.39 14.21 -3.96
C TRP A 509 27.59 13.32 -5.19
N THR A 510 28.84 12.92 -5.39
CA THR A 510 29.27 11.99 -6.41
C THR A 510 30.18 10.97 -5.76
N LEU A 511 29.76 9.71 -5.77
CA LEU A 511 30.56 8.57 -5.35
C LEU A 511 31.26 7.96 -6.57
N THR A 512 32.57 7.73 -6.47
CA THR A 512 33.35 7.08 -7.53
C THR A 512 34.16 5.91 -7.00
N TRP A 513 34.29 4.86 -7.81
CA TRP A 513 35.18 3.72 -7.57
C TRP A 513 35.61 3.08 -8.90
N THR A 514 36.50 2.09 -8.82
CA THR A 514 36.96 1.32 -9.98
C THR A 514 36.69 -0.16 -9.77
N PHE A 515 36.12 -0.82 -10.77
CA PHE A 515 35.94 -2.27 -10.80
C PHE A 515 37.22 -3.00 -11.22
N ALA A 516 37.53 -4.13 -10.59
CA ALA A 516 38.78 -4.85 -10.80
C ALA A 516 38.72 -5.95 -11.87
N ASN A 517 37.51 -6.45 -12.21
CA ASN A 517 37.34 -7.70 -12.96
C ASN A 517 36.34 -7.57 -14.11
N GLY A 518 36.39 -6.44 -14.82
CA GLY A 518 35.56 -6.24 -16.01
C GLY A 518 34.07 -6.10 -15.71
N GLN A 519 33.69 -5.77 -14.48
CA GLN A 519 32.28 -5.57 -14.14
C GLN A 519 31.68 -4.39 -14.91
N GLN A 520 30.44 -4.52 -15.40
CA GLN A 520 29.74 -3.49 -16.18
C GLN A 520 28.33 -3.27 -15.64
N ILE A 521 28.00 -2.04 -15.24
CA ILE A 521 26.69 -1.65 -14.76
C ILE A 521 25.70 -1.64 -15.92
N THR A 522 24.58 -2.35 -15.75
CA THR A 522 23.50 -2.42 -16.73
C THR A 522 22.30 -1.56 -16.33
N ASN A 523 22.09 -1.35 -15.02
CA ASN A 523 21.04 -0.48 -14.50
C ASN A 523 21.41 0.03 -13.11
N GLY A 524 21.01 1.25 -12.75
CA GLY A 524 21.26 1.86 -11.43
C GLY A 524 20.00 2.53 -10.86
N TRP A 525 19.93 2.65 -9.55
CA TRP A 525 18.84 3.33 -8.84
C TRP A 525 19.35 4.12 -7.63
N ASN A 526 18.52 5.05 -7.15
CA ASN A 526 18.83 6.01 -6.08
C ASN A 526 20.05 6.91 -6.36
N GLY A 527 20.48 6.96 -7.61
CA GLY A 527 21.57 7.79 -8.10
C GLY A 527 21.76 7.56 -9.60
N ILE A 528 22.36 8.55 -10.27
CA ILE A 528 22.62 8.49 -11.70
C ILE A 528 23.98 7.84 -11.91
N ALA A 529 23.96 6.59 -12.38
CA ALA A 529 25.13 5.80 -12.69
C ALA A 529 25.74 6.19 -14.04
N THR A 530 27.05 6.35 -14.08
CA THR A 530 27.84 6.45 -15.30
C THR A 530 29.08 5.58 -15.17
N GLN A 531 29.49 4.92 -16.25
CA GLN A 531 30.67 4.06 -16.26
C GLN A 531 31.47 4.27 -17.55
N SER A 532 32.79 4.39 -17.41
CA SER A 532 33.74 4.40 -18.53
C SER A 532 34.85 3.40 -18.26
N GLY A 533 34.88 2.32 -19.04
CA GLY A 533 35.74 1.17 -18.79
C GLY A 533 35.47 0.60 -17.39
N ALA A 534 36.49 0.59 -16.54
CA ALA A 534 36.39 0.13 -15.16
C ALA A 534 35.94 1.21 -14.15
N SER A 535 35.95 2.49 -14.53
CA SER A 535 35.67 3.61 -13.62
C SER A 535 34.17 3.88 -13.54
N VAL A 536 33.62 3.86 -12.34
CA VAL A 536 32.21 4.12 -12.05
C VAL A 536 32.06 5.45 -11.32
N SER A 537 31.01 6.19 -11.69
CA SER A 537 30.56 7.39 -11.00
C SER A 537 29.05 7.33 -10.79
N PHE A 538 28.63 7.42 -9.54
CA PHE A 538 27.25 7.60 -9.12
C PHE A 538 27.08 9.00 -8.55
N ARG A 539 26.26 9.83 -9.18
CA ARG A 539 25.90 11.14 -8.63
C ARG A 539 24.49 11.14 -8.07
N ASN A 540 24.24 12.04 -7.14
CA ASN A 540 22.91 12.26 -6.60
C ASN A 540 21.89 12.57 -7.72
N GLU A 541 20.68 12.09 -7.53
CA GLU A 541 19.48 12.54 -8.22
C GLU A 541 19.12 13.96 -7.77
N SER A 542 18.18 14.60 -8.47
CA SER A 542 17.71 15.96 -8.14
C SER A 542 17.14 16.09 -6.72
N TRP A 543 16.71 14.97 -6.10
CA TRP A 543 16.01 14.93 -4.82
C TRP A 543 16.87 14.46 -3.64
N ASN A 544 18.05 13.86 -3.85
CA ASN A 544 18.92 13.35 -2.77
C ASN A 544 20.31 13.98 -2.71
N GLY A 545 20.50 15.18 -3.28
CA GLY A 545 21.79 15.87 -3.24
C GLY A 545 22.23 16.33 -1.85
N SER A 546 21.29 16.64 -0.94
CA SER A 546 21.60 17.08 0.41
C SER A 546 22.02 15.90 1.28
N LEU A 547 23.27 15.87 1.74
CA LEU A 547 23.80 14.85 2.64
C LEU A 547 24.56 15.51 3.80
N GLY A 548 23.85 15.70 4.92
CA GLY A 548 24.41 16.33 6.12
C GLY A 548 25.58 15.57 6.75
N SER A 549 26.32 16.24 7.63
CA SER A 549 27.35 15.57 8.45
C SER A 549 26.72 14.48 9.31
N GLY A 550 27.24 13.26 9.24
CA GLY A 550 26.72 12.08 9.93
C GLY A 550 25.54 11.38 9.23
N ALA A 551 24.95 12.01 8.20
CA ALA A 551 23.84 11.44 7.44
C ALA A 551 24.31 10.36 6.47
N ALA A 552 23.40 9.47 6.09
CA ALA A 552 23.66 8.40 5.15
C ALA A 552 22.67 8.40 3.98
N THR A 553 23.13 7.88 2.85
CA THR A 553 22.34 7.59 1.67
C THR A 553 22.81 6.26 1.08
N SER A 554 22.11 5.73 0.09
CA SER A 554 22.53 4.53 -0.61
C SER A 554 22.18 4.61 -2.09
N VAL A 555 23.03 3.98 -2.90
CA VAL A 555 22.76 3.70 -4.30
C VAL A 555 22.78 2.20 -4.51
N GLY A 556 22.03 1.71 -5.49
CA GLY A 556 22.12 0.31 -5.90
C GLY A 556 22.20 0.18 -7.40
N PHE A 557 22.69 -0.96 -7.86
CA PHE A 557 22.78 -1.25 -9.27
C PHE A 557 22.74 -2.74 -9.57
N GLN A 558 22.37 -3.04 -10.82
CA GLN A 558 22.62 -4.31 -11.46
C GLN A 558 23.84 -4.18 -12.37
N ALA A 559 24.69 -5.19 -12.38
CA ALA A 559 25.88 -5.26 -13.22
C ALA A 559 26.16 -6.68 -13.70
N THR A 560 26.99 -6.81 -14.72
CA THR A 560 27.56 -8.07 -15.19
C THR A 560 29.04 -8.16 -14.84
N HIS A 561 29.62 -9.37 -14.87
CA HIS A 561 31.06 -9.62 -14.73
C HIS A 561 31.50 -10.77 -15.66
N THR A 562 32.78 -10.81 -16.05
CA THR A 562 33.30 -11.80 -17.02
C THR A 562 34.11 -12.93 -16.37
N GLY A 563 33.91 -13.17 -15.07
CA GLY A 563 34.66 -14.15 -14.28
C GLY A 563 34.62 -13.87 -12.79
N VAL A 564 35.76 -13.51 -12.19
CA VAL A 564 35.82 -13.10 -10.77
C VAL A 564 34.98 -11.82 -10.56
N ASN A 565 34.24 -11.72 -9.44
CA ASN A 565 33.50 -10.51 -9.07
C ASN A 565 34.04 -9.93 -7.75
N ALA A 566 35.27 -9.39 -7.75
CA ALA A 566 35.84 -8.80 -6.54
C ALA A 566 35.15 -7.48 -6.19
N LYS A 567 34.82 -7.31 -4.90
CA LYS A 567 34.27 -6.07 -4.37
C LYS A 567 35.30 -4.93 -4.48
N PRO A 568 34.90 -3.71 -4.88
CA PRO A 568 35.80 -2.56 -4.84
C PRO A 568 36.22 -2.26 -3.39
N THR A 569 37.49 -1.89 -3.19
CA THR A 569 38.06 -1.60 -1.86
C THR A 569 38.41 -0.14 -1.66
N ALA A 570 38.21 0.70 -2.68
CA ALA A 570 38.51 2.12 -2.64
C ALA A 570 37.38 2.94 -3.27
N PHE A 571 36.84 3.88 -2.48
CA PHE A 571 35.78 4.79 -2.89
C PHE A 571 36.18 6.23 -2.61
N LYS A 572 35.66 7.15 -3.41
CA LYS A 572 35.76 8.59 -3.16
C LYS A 572 34.39 9.24 -3.21
N LEU A 573 34.06 10.08 -2.24
CA LEU A 573 32.87 10.94 -2.24
C LEU A 573 33.31 12.38 -2.51
N ASN A 574 32.84 12.97 -3.60
CA ASN A 574 33.27 14.30 -4.07
C ASN A 574 34.81 14.45 -4.13
N GLY A 575 35.51 13.37 -4.50
CA GLY A 575 36.97 13.32 -4.60
C GLY A 575 37.71 12.98 -3.31
N ALA A 576 37.05 13.04 -2.14
CA ALA A 576 37.64 12.67 -0.84
C ALA A 576 37.56 11.15 -0.62
N THR A 577 38.65 10.53 -0.17
CA THR A 577 38.71 9.07 0.08
C THR A 577 37.79 8.68 1.23
N CYS A 578 36.99 7.62 1.03
CA CYS A 578 36.16 7.03 2.06
C CYS A 578 36.85 5.85 2.75
N SER A 579 36.53 5.60 4.03
CA SER A 579 36.80 4.30 4.65
C SER A 579 35.80 3.26 4.14
N THR A 580 36.23 2.01 4.01
CA THR A 580 35.36 0.89 3.60
C THR A 580 35.05 -0.03 4.76
N GLN A 581 33.81 -0.52 4.83
CA GLN A 581 33.37 -1.59 5.74
C GLN A 581 32.94 -2.82 4.96
#